data_AF-A0A0D2K627-F1
#
_entry.id   AF-A0A0D2K627-F1
#
_cell.length_a   1.000
_cell.length_b   1.000
_cell.length_c   1.000
_cell.angle_alpha   90.00
_cell.angle_beta   90.00
_cell.angle_gamma   90.00
#
_symmetry.space_group_name_H-M   'P 1'
#
loop_
_entity.id
_entity.type
_entity.pdbx_description
1 polymer ?
#
loop_
_entity_poly.entity_id
_entity_poly.type
_entity_poly.pdbx_seq_one_letter_code
_entity_poly.pdbx_strand_id
1 'polypeptide(L)'
;MARLATCFPALEQLTLDDDKGVVVAALGCLPDGALPSVRQVEGGYYEGLADEELQQLVRLCPKVERVVKCAVTATAAVLPLLAPWGGSLQKVSCTTNFGRTQWEPRQIAAASAALTSLTRLQDLEMDCGEGRGAIVLAAALPALTSLTRLNLEDWSFASLALVLHSCAASCSALRALQLGRMWSEARGHKACLDWKDHDWAGFRGLELPGITSLTLWTK
;
A
#
# COMPACT_ATOMS: atom_id res chain seq x y z
N MET A 1 -26.75 -14.31 -21.26
CA MET A 1 -25.54 -14.04 -20.44
C MET A 1 -24.43 -13.26 -21.17
N ALA A 2 -24.60 -12.82 -22.42
CA ALA A 2 -23.64 -11.95 -23.14
C ALA A 2 -23.88 -10.43 -23.01
N ARG A 3 -24.57 -9.97 -21.94
CA ARG A 3 -25.05 -8.57 -21.85
C ARG A 3 -24.25 -7.66 -20.90
N LEU A 4 -23.45 -8.17 -19.98
CA LEU A 4 -22.72 -7.31 -19.04
C LEU A 4 -21.51 -6.61 -19.68
N ALA A 5 -20.76 -7.28 -20.57
CA ALA A 5 -19.62 -6.70 -21.28
C ALA A 5 -20.00 -5.56 -22.24
N THR A 6 -21.21 -5.61 -22.83
CA THR A 6 -21.71 -4.56 -23.72
C THR A 6 -22.37 -3.40 -22.97
N CYS A 7 -22.70 -3.56 -21.69
CA CYS A 7 -23.34 -2.51 -20.90
C CYS A 7 -22.35 -1.46 -20.37
N PHE A 8 -21.05 -1.73 -20.30
CA PHE A 8 -20.10 -0.84 -19.62
C PHE A 8 -18.75 -0.64 -20.34
N PRO A 9 -18.70 -0.19 -21.62
CA PRO A 9 -17.44 0.09 -22.30
C PRO A 9 -16.61 1.21 -21.65
N ALA A 10 -17.24 2.04 -20.81
CA ALA A 10 -16.65 3.21 -20.16
C ALA A 10 -16.46 3.05 -18.63
N LEU A 11 -16.45 1.82 -18.11
CA LEU A 11 -16.19 1.62 -16.67
C LEU A 11 -14.73 1.93 -16.37
N GLU A 12 -14.46 3.10 -15.81
CA GLU A 12 -13.11 3.54 -15.42
C GLU A 12 -12.77 3.20 -13.96
N GLN A 13 -13.79 3.02 -13.12
CA GLN A 13 -13.65 2.72 -11.70
C GLN A 13 -14.43 1.44 -11.34
N LEU A 14 -13.75 0.53 -10.64
CA LEU A 14 -14.32 -0.67 -10.05
C LEU A 14 -14.28 -0.52 -8.53
N THR A 15 -15.44 -0.44 -7.90
CA THR A 15 -15.57 -0.45 -6.44
C THR A 15 -16.00 -1.85 -6.01
N LEU A 16 -15.23 -2.49 -5.14
CA LEU A 16 -15.63 -3.73 -4.50
C LEU A 16 -16.23 -3.38 -3.13
N ASP A 17 -17.52 -3.65 -2.99
CA ASP A 17 -18.26 -3.43 -1.75
C ASP A 17 -17.86 -4.48 -0.67
N ASP A 18 -18.05 -4.14 0.59
CA ASP A 18 -17.72 -4.97 1.76
C ASP A 18 -18.61 -6.23 1.85
N ASP A 19 -19.73 -6.26 1.11
CA ASP A 19 -20.61 -7.42 0.97
C ASP A 19 -19.97 -8.50 0.06
N LYS A 20 -19.05 -9.25 0.67
CA LYS A 20 -18.39 -10.51 0.29
C LYS A 20 -18.78 -11.11 -1.08
N GLY A 21 -17.83 -11.11 -2.02
CA GLY A 21 -17.72 -12.08 -3.12
C GLY A 21 -18.62 -11.88 -4.35
N VAL A 22 -19.63 -11.00 -4.29
CA VAL A 22 -20.59 -10.83 -5.41
C VAL A 22 -19.92 -10.23 -6.66
N VAL A 23 -18.94 -9.33 -6.48
CA VAL A 23 -18.32 -8.63 -7.60
C VAL A 23 -17.38 -9.55 -8.39
N VAL A 24 -16.60 -10.41 -7.71
CA VAL A 24 -15.68 -11.33 -8.41
C VAL A 24 -16.44 -12.45 -9.10
N ALA A 25 -17.51 -12.96 -8.50
CA ALA A 25 -18.40 -13.94 -9.15
C ALA A 25 -19.06 -13.36 -10.42
N ALA A 26 -19.46 -12.09 -10.40
CA ALA A 26 -19.99 -11.40 -11.58
C ALA A 26 -18.93 -11.20 -12.67
N LEU A 27 -17.67 -10.95 -12.28
CA LEU A 27 -16.53 -10.81 -13.18
C LEU A 27 -16.10 -12.15 -13.81
N GLY A 28 -16.18 -13.26 -13.07
CA GLY A 28 -15.91 -14.60 -13.60
C GLY A 28 -16.93 -15.09 -14.62
N CYS A 29 -18.09 -14.44 -14.70
CA CYS A 29 -19.09 -14.71 -15.75
C CYS A 29 -18.81 -13.96 -17.06
N LEU A 30 -17.78 -13.11 -17.13
CA LEU A 30 -17.38 -12.44 -18.37
C LEU A 30 -16.54 -13.42 -19.22
N PRO A 31 -17.02 -13.85 -20.39
CA PRO A 31 -16.25 -14.73 -21.27
C PRO A 31 -15.04 -13.95 -21.82
N ASP A 32 -13.83 -14.30 -21.37
CA ASP A 32 -12.53 -13.80 -21.83
C ASP A 32 -12.35 -12.26 -21.86
N GLY A 33 -13.27 -11.52 -21.23
CA GLY A 33 -13.38 -10.08 -21.33
C GLY A 33 -12.49 -9.38 -20.32
N ALA A 34 -11.26 -9.05 -20.71
CA ALA A 34 -10.52 -8.01 -20.01
C ALA A 34 -11.39 -6.73 -19.92
N LEU A 35 -11.23 -5.99 -18.83
CA LEU A 35 -11.79 -4.66 -18.60
C LEU A 35 -10.68 -3.61 -18.82
N PRO A 36 -10.24 -3.37 -20.07
CA PRO A 36 -9.11 -2.50 -20.36
C PRO A 36 -9.38 -1.02 -20.03
N SER A 37 -10.64 -0.66 -19.80
CA SER A 37 -11.05 0.70 -19.44
C SER A 37 -10.88 0.99 -17.94
N VAL A 38 -10.84 -0.04 -17.08
CA VAL A 38 -10.69 0.17 -15.63
C VAL A 38 -9.30 0.71 -15.34
N ARG A 39 -9.27 1.88 -14.67
CA ARG A 39 -8.07 2.61 -14.25
C ARG A 39 -7.96 2.67 -12.73
N GLN A 40 -9.08 2.56 -12.02
CA GLN A 40 -9.13 2.60 -10.57
C GLN A 40 -9.86 1.38 -10.01
N VAL A 41 -9.24 0.75 -9.02
CA VAL A 41 -9.85 -0.29 -8.19
C VAL A 41 -9.91 0.24 -6.77
N GLU A 42 -11.11 0.36 -6.22
CA GLU A 42 -11.33 0.74 -4.83
C GLU A 42 -11.92 -0.42 -4.06
N GLY A 43 -11.37 -0.67 -2.87
CA GLY A 43 -11.80 -1.73 -1.99
C GLY A 43 -12.20 -1.27 -0.61
N GLY A 44 -13.08 -2.02 0.02
CA GLY A 44 -13.27 -1.97 1.46
C GLY A 44 -12.41 -3.02 2.18
N TYR A 45 -12.80 -3.33 3.43
CA TYR A 45 -12.15 -4.33 4.27
C TYR A 45 -12.44 -5.74 3.73
N TYR A 46 -11.49 -6.28 2.97
CA TYR A 46 -11.56 -7.63 2.44
C TYR A 46 -11.09 -8.65 3.48
N GLU A 47 -11.91 -8.91 4.47
CA GLU A 47 -11.79 -10.16 5.22
C GLU A 47 -12.34 -11.31 4.36
N GLY A 48 -11.46 -11.92 3.54
CA GLY A 48 -11.71 -13.21 2.91
C GLY A 48 -11.77 -13.24 1.38
N LEU A 49 -11.25 -12.24 0.66
CA LEU A 49 -10.94 -12.47 -0.76
C LEU A 49 -9.85 -13.54 -0.87
N ALA A 50 -10.11 -14.57 -1.65
CA ALA A 50 -9.11 -15.61 -1.90
C ALA A 50 -8.02 -15.07 -2.85
N ASP A 51 -6.79 -15.58 -2.76
CA ASP A 51 -5.68 -15.17 -3.63
C ASP A 51 -6.04 -15.33 -5.12
N GLU A 52 -6.87 -16.32 -5.45
CA GLU A 52 -7.39 -16.58 -6.79
C GLU A 52 -8.25 -15.43 -7.32
N GLU A 53 -9.07 -14.82 -6.47
CA GLU A 53 -9.97 -13.73 -6.84
C GLU A 53 -9.18 -12.45 -7.15
N LEU A 54 -8.15 -12.18 -6.36
CA LEU A 54 -7.22 -11.07 -6.63
C LEU A 54 -6.41 -11.32 -7.92
N GLN A 55 -5.92 -12.54 -8.13
CA GLN A 55 -5.24 -12.90 -9.38
C GLN A 55 -6.16 -12.72 -10.59
N GLN A 56 -7.43 -13.09 -10.46
CA GLN A 56 -8.42 -12.90 -11.51
C GLN A 56 -8.67 -11.41 -11.78
N LEU A 57 -8.79 -10.59 -10.74
CA LEU A 57 -8.97 -9.15 -10.88
C LEU A 57 -7.78 -8.49 -11.60
N VAL A 58 -6.56 -8.90 -11.27
CA VAL A 58 -5.32 -8.43 -11.92
C VAL A 58 -5.30 -8.81 -13.41
N ARG A 59 -5.71 -10.04 -13.75
CA ARG A 59 -5.83 -10.48 -15.16
C ARG A 59 -6.88 -9.70 -15.93
N LEU A 60 -8.01 -9.41 -15.29
CA LEU A 60 -9.11 -8.69 -15.92
C LEU A 60 -8.79 -7.20 -16.11
N CYS A 61 -7.98 -6.60 -15.24
CA CYS A 61 -7.73 -5.15 -15.28
C CYS A 61 -6.23 -4.86 -15.52
N PRO A 62 -5.69 -5.06 -16.73
CA PRO A 62 -4.25 -4.92 -16.99
C PRO A 62 -3.73 -3.47 -16.98
N LYS A 63 -4.62 -2.48 -16.91
CA LYS A 63 -4.29 -1.05 -17.00
C LYS A 63 -4.70 -0.28 -15.75
N VAL A 64 -4.77 -0.93 -14.58
CA VAL A 64 -5.05 -0.24 -13.33
C VAL A 64 -3.89 0.72 -13.00
N GLU A 65 -4.24 1.97 -12.77
CA GLU A 65 -3.33 3.04 -12.39
C GLU A 65 -3.47 3.41 -10.92
N ARG A 66 -4.61 3.10 -10.31
CA ARG A 66 -4.91 3.44 -8.91
C ARG A 66 -5.56 2.27 -8.19
N VAL A 67 -4.96 1.89 -7.06
CA VAL A 67 -5.55 0.97 -6.09
C VAL A 67 -5.76 1.73 -4.80
N VAL A 68 -7.02 2.01 -4.48
CA VAL A 68 -7.43 2.78 -3.30
C VAL A 68 -8.00 1.83 -2.27
N LYS A 69 -7.52 1.93 -1.01
CA LYS A 69 -8.00 1.13 0.12
C LYS A 69 -8.03 -0.36 -0.21
N CYS A 70 -6.88 -0.93 -0.54
CA CYS A 70 -6.74 -2.38 -0.44
C CYS A 70 -6.63 -2.71 1.06
N ALA A 71 -7.77 -2.69 1.76
CA ALA A 71 -7.90 -3.30 3.08
C ALA A 71 -8.06 -4.82 2.90
N VAL A 72 -7.26 -5.40 2.01
CA VAL A 72 -6.95 -6.81 2.15
C VAL A 72 -6.17 -6.84 3.43
N THR A 73 -6.58 -7.65 4.40
CA THR A 73 -5.67 -8.06 5.47
C THR A 73 -4.40 -8.49 4.76
N ALA A 74 -3.40 -7.60 4.71
CA ALA A 74 -2.27 -7.78 3.82
C ALA A 74 -1.41 -8.87 4.44
N THR A 75 -1.83 -10.09 4.17
CA THR A 75 -0.93 -11.19 4.02
C THR A 75 0.08 -10.72 2.99
N ALA A 76 1.35 -11.05 3.22
CA ALA A 76 2.43 -10.78 2.27
C ALA A 76 2.15 -11.31 0.84
N ALA A 77 1.08 -12.06 0.63
CA ALA A 77 0.59 -12.54 -0.64
C ALA A 77 0.06 -11.42 -1.57
N VAL A 78 -0.52 -10.34 -1.04
CA VAL A 78 -1.20 -9.33 -1.87
C VAL A 78 -0.23 -8.46 -2.66
N LEU A 79 0.88 -8.05 -2.03
CA LEU A 79 1.87 -7.18 -2.67
C LEU A 79 2.43 -7.83 -3.97
N PRO A 80 2.85 -9.11 -3.97
CA PRO A 80 3.17 -9.86 -5.19
C PRO A 80 2.12 -9.81 -6.29
N LEU A 81 0.83 -9.76 -5.94
CA LEU A 81 -0.26 -9.69 -6.92
C LEU A 81 -0.36 -8.33 -7.60
N LEU A 82 0.22 -7.27 -7.03
CA LEU A 82 0.28 -5.95 -7.65
C LEU A 82 1.42 -5.85 -8.69
N ALA A 83 2.38 -6.78 -8.70
CA ALA A 83 3.53 -6.74 -9.59
C ALA A 83 3.17 -6.62 -11.10
N PRO A 84 2.10 -7.28 -11.61
CA PRO A 84 1.67 -7.10 -12.99
C PRO A 84 1.25 -5.66 -13.35
N TRP A 85 0.91 -4.84 -12.36
CA TRP A 85 0.59 -3.42 -12.55
C TRP A 85 1.81 -2.49 -12.40
N GLY A 86 3.01 -3.00 -12.18
CA GLY A 86 4.19 -2.16 -11.88
C GLY A 86 4.51 -1.08 -12.92
N GLY A 87 4.11 -1.28 -14.17
CA GLY A 87 4.25 -0.29 -15.25
C GLY A 87 3.13 0.75 -15.36
N SER A 88 2.03 0.63 -14.64
CA SER A 88 0.87 1.53 -14.70
C SER A 88 0.48 2.13 -13.35
N LEU A 89 0.77 1.43 -12.27
CA LEU A 89 0.30 1.79 -10.94
C LEU A 89 0.99 3.06 -10.42
N GLN A 90 0.20 4.11 -10.21
CA GLN A 90 0.64 5.42 -9.73
C GLN A 90 0.24 5.68 -8.28
N LYS A 91 -0.84 5.05 -7.81
CA LYS A 91 -1.29 5.17 -6.42
C LYS A 91 -1.61 3.81 -5.81
N VAL A 92 -1.07 3.57 -4.62
CA VAL A 92 -1.38 2.41 -3.78
C VAL A 92 -1.69 2.91 -2.38
N SER A 93 -2.84 2.51 -1.87
CA SER A 93 -3.21 2.69 -0.46
C SER A 93 -3.48 1.33 0.16
N CYS A 94 -2.61 0.94 1.10
CA CYS A 94 -2.64 -0.32 1.82
C CYS A 94 -2.89 -0.02 3.29
N THR A 95 -4.10 -0.30 3.77
CA THR A 95 -4.44 -0.26 5.18
C THR A 95 -4.39 -1.68 5.72
N THR A 96 -3.40 -2.03 6.53
CA THR A 96 -3.19 -3.43 6.92
C THR A 96 -2.84 -3.53 8.39
N ASN A 97 -3.10 -4.67 9.03
CA ASN A 97 -2.59 -4.92 10.39
C ASN A 97 -1.29 -5.75 10.32
N PHE A 98 -0.19 -5.17 9.82
CA PHE A 98 1.09 -5.89 9.70
C PHE A 98 1.59 -6.45 11.05
N GLY A 99 1.29 -5.76 12.15
CA GLY A 99 1.80 -6.11 13.50
C GLY A 99 1.29 -7.43 14.09
N ARG A 100 0.25 -8.05 13.51
CA ARG A 100 -0.34 -9.28 14.09
C ARG A 100 0.08 -10.58 13.40
N THR A 101 0.66 -10.52 12.20
CA THR A 101 0.99 -11.73 11.44
C THR A 101 2.49 -11.94 11.37
N GLN A 102 2.95 -13.14 11.72
CA GLN A 102 4.35 -13.50 11.55
C GLN A 102 4.62 -13.68 10.06
N TRP A 103 5.31 -12.72 9.43
CA TRP A 103 5.75 -12.90 8.05
C TRP A 103 7.03 -13.72 8.01
N GLU A 104 7.05 -14.75 7.19
CA GLU A 104 8.25 -15.51 6.88
C GLU A 104 9.27 -14.66 6.09
N PRO A 105 10.57 -14.96 6.14
CA PRO A 105 11.57 -14.26 5.32
C PRO A 105 11.25 -14.26 3.82
N ARG A 106 10.66 -15.36 3.31
CA ARG A 106 10.23 -15.47 1.90
C ARG A 106 9.09 -14.50 1.57
N GLN A 107 8.19 -14.29 2.51
CA GLN A 107 7.07 -13.37 2.38
C GLN A 107 7.54 -11.91 2.34
N ILE A 108 8.48 -11.54 3.22
CA ILE A 108 9.15 -10.23 3.18
C ILE A 108 9.81 -10.02 1.81
N ALA A 109 10.62 -10.99 1.36
CA ALA A 109 11.35 -10.87 0.10
C ALA A 109 10.40 -10.71 -1.10
N ALA A 110 9.33 -11.50 -1.16
CA ALA A 110 8.34 -11.41 -2.23
C ALA A 110 7.61 -10.06 -2.22
N ALA A 111 7.18 -9.59 -1.05
CA ALA A 111 6.55 -8.30 -0.88
C ALA A 111 7.46 -7.13 -1.28
N SER A 112 8.74 -7.15 -0.85
CA SER A 112 9.72 -6.15 -1.23
C SER A 112 9.99 -6.14 -2.73
N ALA A 113 10.15 -7.31 -3.36
CA ALA A 113 10.36 -7.42 -4.80
C ALA A 113 9.15 -6.87 -5.58
N ALA A 114 7.94 -7.14 -5.09
CA ALA A 114 6.73 -6.65 -5.72
C ALA A 114 6.62 -5.12 -5.63
N LEU A 115 6.83 -4.53 -4.45
CA LEU A 115 6.87 -3.07 -4.30
C LEU A 115 7.97 -2.44 -5.17
N THR A 116 9.15 -3.06 -5.20
CA THR A 116 10.29 -2.63 -6.05
C THR A 116 9.93 -2.57 -7.54
N SER A 117 9.00 -3.41 -7.99
CA SER A 117 8.53 -3.40 -9.39
C SER A 117 7.63 -2.19 -9.72
N LEU A 118 7.07 -1.51 -8.72
CA LEU A 118 6.17 -0.37 -8.88
C LEU A 118 6.93 0.94 -9.14
N THR A 119 7.81 0.94 -10.14
CA THR A 119 8.74 2.06 -10.43
C THR A 119 8.05 3.38 -10.79
N ARG A 120 6.77 3.35 -11.16
CA ARG A 120 5.94 4.52 -11.48
C ARG A 120 5.01 4.95 -10.34
N LEU A 121 5.11 4.32 -9.18
CA LEU A 121 4.32 4.67 -8.01
C LEU A 121 4.68 6.09 -7.55
N GLN A 122 3.68 6.96 -7.49
CA GLN A 122 3.81 8.37 -7.11
C GLN A 122 3.25 8.66 -5.73
N ASP A 123 2.24 7.90 -5.30
CA ASP A 123 1.52 8.05 -4.05
C ASP A 123 1.41 6.69 -3.37
N LEU A 124 2.14 6.52 -2.25
CA LEU A 124 2.09 5.33 -1.43
C LEU A 124 1.56 5.69 -0.06
N GLU A 125 0.45 5.06 0.30
CA GLU A 125 -0.12 5.12 1.62
C GLU A 125 -0.04 3.71 2.24
N MET A 126 0.66 3.62 3.37
CA MET A 126 0.73 2.39 4.14
C MET A 126 0.31 2.69 5.57
N ASP A 127 -0.85 2.20 5.95
CA ASP A 127 -1.38 2.31 7.30
C ASP A 127 -0.89 1.08 8.10
N CYS A 128 -0.23 1.34 9.24
CA CYS A 128 0.27 0.37 10.23
C CYS A 128 1.48 -0.53 9.87
N GLY A 129 2.59 0.03 9.39
CA GLY A 129 3.83 -0.74 9.20
C GLY A 129 4.60 -1.03 10.48
N GLU A 130 4.20 -2.05 11.21
CA GLU A 130 4.99 -2.62 12.31
C GLU A 130 6.01 -3.64 11.82
N GLY A 131 7.18 -3.64 12.47
CA GLY A 131 8.20 -4.67 12.33
C GLY A 131 8.56 -4.99 10.88
N ARG A 132 8.01 -6.09 10.37
CA ARG A 132 8.32 -6.61 9.03
C ARG A 132 7.75 -5.76 7.90
N GLY A 133 6.62 -5.07 8.10
CA GLY A 133 6.08 -4.12 7.11
C GLY A 133 7.04 -2.95 6.87
N ALA A 134 7.69 -2.49 7.94
CA ALA A 134 8.73 -1.46 7.87
C ALA A 134 9.97 -1.94 7.11
N ILE A 135 10.42 -3.17 7.37
CA ILE A 135 11.53 -3.80 6.63
C ILE A 135 11.21 -3.86 5.14
N VAL A 136 10.00 -4.30 4.81
CA VAL A 136 9.55 -4.45 3.42
C VAL A 136 9.58 -3.11 2.69
N LEU A 137 9.01 -2.08 3.31
CA LEU A 137 8.97 -0.74 2.75
C LEU A 137 10.38 -0.13 2.66
N ALA A 138 11.17 -0.21 3.72
CA ALA A 138 12.55 0.28 3.74
C ALA A 138 13.41 -0.37 2.64
N ALA A 139 13.22 -1.66 2.38
CA ALA A 139 13.93 -2.36 1.31
C ALA A 139 13.47 -1.93 -0.10
N ALA A 140 12.19 -1.57 -0.27
CA ALA A 140 11.62 -1.22 -1.57
C ALA A 140 11.81 0.26 -1.95
N LEU A 141 11.85 1.17 -0.96
CA LEU A 141 11.94 2.62 -1.18
C LEU A 141 13.05 3.05 -2.16
N PRO A 142 14.26 2.47 -2.15
CA PRO A 142 15.29 2.87 -3.11
C PRO A 142 14.93 2.69 -4.58
N ALA A 143 14.01 1.78 -4.90
CA ALA A 143 13.54 1.54 -6.25
C ALA A 143 12.32 2.40 -6.63
N LEU A 144 11.63 3.00 -5.65
CA LEU A 144 10.46 3.85 -5.84
C LEU A 144 10.88 5.28 -6.21
N THR A 145 11.66 5.43 -7.28
CA THR A 145 12.27 6.71 -7.70
C THR A 145 11.24 7.75 -8.17
N SER A 146 10.03 7.31 -8.53
CA SER A 146 8.92 8.21 -8.90
C SER A 146 8.05 8.63 -7.71
N LEU A 147 8.35 8.16 -6.49
CA LEU A 147 7.51 8.39 -5.33
C LEU A 147 7.58 9.86 -4.89
N THR A 148 6.44 10.55 -4.96
CA THR A 148 6.32 11.97 -4.62
C THR A 148 5.61 12.19 -3.29
N ARG A 149 4.77 11.24 -2.87
CA ARG A 149 4.00 11.29 -1.63
C ARG A 149 4.07 9.95 -0.91
N LEU A 150 4.40 10.02 0.37
CA LEU A 150 4.47 8.88 1.28
C LEU A 150 3.63 9.19 2.52
N ASN A 151 2.60 8.39 2.77
CA ASN A 151 1.78 8.44 3.99
C ASN A 151 2.09 7.22 4.87
N LEU A 152 2.59 7.48 6.09
CA LEU A 152 2.95 6.50 7.11
C LEU A 152 2.09 6.75 8.36
N GLU A 153 0.81 6.44 8.28
CA GLU A 153 -0.12 6.57 9.41
C GLU A 153 -0.10 5.33 10.31
N ASP A 154 -0.20 5.55 11.63
CA ASP A 154 -0.22 4.49 12.65
C ASP A 154 1.07 3.64 12.71
N TRP A 155 2.24 4.24 12.45
CA TRP A 155 3.54 3.56 12.56
C TRP A 155 4.20 3.71 13.93
N SER A 156 4.95 2.68 14.35
CA SER A 156 5.81 2.80 15.52
C SER A 156 7.01 3.70 15.22
N PHE A 157 7.52 4.38 16.25
CA PHE A 157 8.68 5.26 16.11
C PHE A 157 9.91 4.55 15.51
N ALA A 158 10.18 3.32 15.95
CA ALA A 158 11.30 2.51 15.45
C ALA A 158 11.13 2.16 13.96
N SER A 159 9.91 1.78 13.55
CA SER A 159 9.59 1.50 12.15
C SER A 159 9.70 2.74 11.28
N LEU A 160 9.21 3.89 11.76
CA LEU A 160 9.34 5.17 11.04
C LEU A 160 10.80 5.55 10.85
N ALA A 161 11.62 5.44 11.90
CA ALA A 161 13.05 5.72 11.79
C ALA A 161 13.68 4.85 10.70
N LEU A 162 13.43 3.53 10.70
CA LEU A 162 13.96 2.64 9.67
C LEU A 162 13.57 3.06 8.24
N VAL A 163 12.29 3.33 8.02
CA VAL A 163 11.76 3.72 6.69
C VAL A 163 12.33 5.07 6.26
N LEU A 164 12.36 6.05 7.17
CA LEU A 164 12.82 7.39 6.86
C LEU A 164 14.32 7.46 6.57
N HIS A 165 15.16 6.65 7.23
CA HIS A 165 16.58 6.54 6.86
C HIS A 165 16.77 5.99 5.45
N SER A 166 16.01 4.95 5.07
CA SER A 166 16.05 4.42 3.70
C SER A 166 15.55 5.46 2.69
N CYS A 167 14.48 6.16 3.04
CA CYS A 167 13.90 7.23 2.24
C CYS A 167 14.89 8.38 2.00
N ALA A 168 15.57 8.85 3.05
CA ALA A 168 16.56 9.92 2.97
C ALA A 168 17.71 9.59 2.00
N ALA A 169 18.10 8.32 1.94
CA ALA A 169 19.19 7.86 1.09
C ALA A 169 18.81 7.76 -0.40
N SER A 170 17.53 7.69 -0.75
CA SER A 170 17.15 7.28 -2.12
C SER A 170 15.93 7.99 -2.75
N CYS A 171 15.06 8.61 -1.96
CA CYS A 171 13.82 9.20 -2.46
C CYS A 171 13.98 10.70 -2.77
N SER A 172 14.81 11.05 -3.76
CA SER A 172 15.03 12.44 -4.17
C SER A 172 13.81 13.14 -4.78
N ALA A 173 12.84 12.35 -5.26
CA ALA A 173 11.57 12.82 -5.80
C ALA A 173 10.49 13.06 -4.74
N LEU A 174 10.71 12.65 -3.48
CA LEU A 174 9.70 12.80 -2.44
C LEU A 174 9.47 14.29 -2.14
N ARG A 175 8.20 14.70 -2.16
CA ARG A 175 7.77 16.10 -1.93
C ARG A 175 6.85 16.23 -0.74
N ALA A 176 6.00 15.24 -0.50
CA ALA A 176 5.13 15.21 0.67
C ALA A 176 5.38 13.96 1.50
N LEU A 177 5.58 14.17 2.80
CA LEU A 177 5.61 13.12 3.80
C LEU A 177 4.49 13.39 4.81
N GLN A 178 3.61 12.43 4.97
CA GLN A 178 2.58 12.46 5.99
C GLN A 178 2.93 11.42 7.05
N LEU A 179 3.12 11.89 8.27
CA LEU A 179 3.28 11.04 9.44
C LEU A 179 1.99 11.17 10.24
N GLY A 180 1.26 10.07 10.34
CA GLY A 180 0.00 10.03 11.08
C GLY A 180 0.23 9.92 12.58
N ARG A 181 -0.74 9.32 13.28
CA ARG A 181 -0.56 8.95 14.68
C ARG A 181 0.65 8.04 14.82
N MET A 182 1.51 8.37 15.78
CA MET A 182 2.64 7.53 16.16
C MET A 182 2.33 6.88 17.50
N TRP A 183 2.86 5.69 17.71
CA TRP A 183 2.75 5.00 18.99
C TRP A 183 4.09 4.37 19.36
N SER A 184 4.31 4.20 20.66
CA SER A 184 5.52 3.57 21.19
C SER A 184 5.20 2.21 21.76
N GLU A 185 6.09 1.26 21.50
CA GLU A 185 6.05 -0.08 22.08
C GLU A 185 6.56 -0.14 23.52
N ALA A 186 7.14 0.94 24.05
CA ALA A 186 7.96 0.93 25.27
C ALA A 186 7.25 0.48 26.56
N ARG A 187 5.94 0.19 26.55
CA ARG A 187 5.19 -0.19 27.76
C ARG A 187 4.13 -1.28 27.57
N GLY A 188 4.22 -2.12 26.53
CA GLY A 188 3.29 -3.25 26.36
C GLY A 188 1.81 -2.85 26.14
N HIS A 189 1.54 -1.56 25.98
CA HIS A 189 0.22 -0.98 25.68
C HIS A 189 0.41 0.02 24.54
N LYS A 190 -0.41 -0.08 23.48
CA LYS A 190 -0.51 0.96 22.44
C LYS A 190 -1.10 2.22 23.08
N ALA A 191 -0.24 3.09 23.58
CA ALA A 191 -0.61 4.45 23.95
C ALA A 191 -0.34 5.36 22.75
N CYS A 192 -1.35 6.11 22.33
CA CYS A 192 -1.12 7.29 21.49
C CYS A 192 -0.30 8.25 22.35
N LEU A 193 0.91 8.57 21.91
CA LEU A 193 1.80 9.47 22.65
C LEU A 193 1.83 10.81 21.93
N ASP A 194 1.83 11.89 22.71
CA ASP A 194 2.04 13.23 22.17
C ASP A 194 3.45 13.27 21.55
N TRP A 195 3.56 13.88 20.36
CA TRP A 195 4.82 14.01 19.62
C TRP A 195 5.92 14.70 20.44
N LYS A 196 5.53 15.48 21.45
CA LYS A 196 6.43 16.17 22.38
C LYS A 196 7.12 15.24 23.37
N ASP A 197 6.53 14.07 23.64
CA ASP A 197 7.02 13.13 24.67
C ASP A 197 8.03 12.11 24.12
N HIS A 198 8.50 12.30 22.87
CA HIS A 198 9.40 11.36 22.20
C HIS A 198 10.84 11.85 22.11
N ASP A 199 11.75 10.89 22.34
CA ASP A 199 13.17 11.08 22.10
C ASP A 199 13.43 11.01 20.59
N TRP A 200 13.48 12.19 19.97
CA TRP A 200 13.83 12.39 18.57
C TRP A 200 15.29 12.04 18.25
N ALA A 201 16.07 11.46 19.18
CA ALA A 201 17.43 11.00 18.93
C ALA A 201 17.54 10.12 17.69
N GLY A 202 16.56 9.23 17.45
CA GLY A 202 16.53 8.37 16.25
C GLY A 202 16.33 9.11 14.93
N PHE A 203 15.99 10.40 14.97
CA PHE A 203 15.82 11.28 13.80
C PHE A 203 16.90 12.36 13.71
N ARG A 204 17.88 12.39 14.64
CA ARG A 204 18.96 13.38 14.58
C ARG A 204 19.80 13.16 13.33
N GLY A 205 19.99 14.24 12.58
CA GLY A 205 20.75 14.21 11.32
C GLY A 205 19.98 13.61 10.15
N LEU A 206 18.69 13.28 10.33
CA LEU A 206 17.84 12.89 9.21
C LEU A 206 17.49 14.14 8.39
N GLU A 207 18.21 14.34 7.30
CA GLU A 207 17.86 15.31 6.28
C GLU A 207 17.02 14.62 5.21
N LEU A 208 15.84 15.17 4.93
CA LEU A 208 14.97 14.70 3.85
C LEU A 208 14.97 15.75 2.74
N PRO A 209 16.03 15.79 1.90
CA PRO A 209 16.19 16.82 0.90
C PRO A 209 15.05 16.75 -0.12
N GLY A 210 14.34 17.87 -0.29
CA GLY A 210 13.27 17.99 -1.28
C GLY A 210 11.86 17.78 -0.73
N ILE A 211 11.68 17.43 0.55
CA ILE A 211 10.36 17.49 1.18
C ILE A 211 9.94 18.94 1.32
N THR A 212 8.82 19.29 0.68
CA THR A 212 8.23 20.63 0.74
C THR A 212 6.97 20.67 1.61
N SER A 213 6.41 19.50 1.93
CA SER A 213 5.24 19.36 2.81
C SER A 213 5.46 18.24 3.81
N LEU A 214 5.39 18.58 5.09
CA LEU A 214 5.38 17.64 6.20
C LEU A 214 4.07 17.82 6.96
N THR A 215 3.24 16.79 6.97
CA THR A 215 1.98 16.79 7.74
C THR A 215 2.14 15.85 8.92
N LEU A 216 1.97 16.38 10.13
CA LEU A 216 1.94 15.63 11.39
C LEU A 216 0.50 15.63 11.92
N TRP A 217 -0.09 14.45 12.12
CA TRP A 217 -1.42 14.35 12.70
C TRP A 217 -1.33 14.25 14.23
N THR A 218 -1.99 15.19 14.91
CA THR A 218 -2.11 15.22 16.37
C THR A 218 -3.60 15.21 16.72
N LYS A 219 -4.13 14.05 17.12
CA LYS A 219 -5.49 13.93 17.68
C LYS A 219 -5.49 12.88 18.77
#